data_AF-A0A3D1ILG6-F1
#
_entry.id   AF-A0A3D1ILG6-F1
#
_cell.length_a   1.000
_cell.length_b   1.000
_cell.length_c   1.000
_cell.angle_alpha   90.00
_cell.angle_beta   90.00
_cell.angle_gamma   90.00
#
_symmetry.space_group_name_H-M   'P 1'
#
loop_
_entity.id
_entity.type
_entity.pdbx_description
1 polymer ?
#
loop_
_entity_poly.entity_id
_entity_poly.type
_entity_poly.pdbx_seq_one_letter_code
_entity_poly.pdbx_strand_id
1 'polypeptide(L)'
;MHEHYRRLGLPPSADINEVRRAYRELARRCRPDGGDQGLHAASPGRLASLHRAYETLTEPGRASGDVVDTLRPGSGREPAFADEIDVDFPWVSSLVGRMQASFFGAAQSDPLSAEVCLTPRQAMTGVRVPIDVSLSHTCPVCGGRGEVWLESCGACFGSGAGLLPHQLQLVVPPGVRHGTCLRFDVTRPYVPVTRMRVRISIQ
;
A
#
# COMPACT_ATOMS: atom_id res chain seq x y z
N MET A 1 4.32 38.44 5.51
CA MET A 1 2.87 38.18 5.54
C MET A 1 2.18 38.61 4.25
N HIS A 2 1.93 39.91 3.99
CA HIS A 2 1.19 40.39 2.81
C HIS A 2 1.82 40.04 1.44
N GLU A 3 3.14 39.87 1.40
CA GLU A 3 3.85 39.50 0.17
C GLU A 3 3.54 38.07 -0.30
N HIS A 4 3.30 37.13 0.61
CA HIS A 4 2.98 35.74 0.26
C HIS A 4 1.60 35.64 -0.42
N TYR A 5 0.62 36.41 0.04
CA TYR A 5 -0.69 36.52 -0.61
C TYR A 5 -0.57 37.09 -2.03
N ARG A 6 0.23 38.15 -2.24
CA ARG A 6 0.48 38.70 -3.59
C ARG A 6 1.14 37.69 -4.53
N ARG A 7 2.07 36.88 -4.03
CA ARG A 7 2.73 35.83 -4.83
C ARG A 7 1.75 34.74 -5.31
N LEU A 8 0.72 34.44 -4.51
CA LEU A 8 -0.36 33.52 -4.88
C LEU A 8 -1.51 34.20 -5.65
N GLY A 9 -1.45 35.53 -5.87
CA GLY A 9 -2.50 36.29 -6.55
C GLY A 9 -3.77 36.49 -5.72
N LEU A 10 -3.67 36.43 -4.39
CA LEU A 10 -4.79 36.52 -3.47
C LEU A 10 -4.84 37.86 -2.72
N PRO A 11 -6.03 38.33 -2.31
CA PRO A 11 -6.14 39.43 -1.37
C PRO A 11 -5.60 39.02 0.02
N PRO A 12 -5.13 39.96 0.84
CA PRO A 12 -4.61 39.68 2.17
C PRO A 12 -5.67 39.21 3.19
N SER A 13 -6.95 39.22 2.80
CA SER A 13 -8.09 38.68 3.55
C SER A 13 -8.50 37.26 3.13
N ALA A 14 -7.72 36.60 2.26
CA ALA A 14 -8.08 35.30 1.73
C ALA A 14 -8.03 34.19 2.79
N ASP A 15 -9.02 33.32 2.77
CA ASP A 15 -9.11 32.17 3.69
C ASP A 15 -8.11 31.06 3.30
N ILE A 16 -7.77 30.18 4.25
CA ILE A 16 -6.83 29.07 4.05
C ILE A 16 -7.27 28.15 2.89
N ASN A 17 -8.58 27.99 2.68
CA ASN A 17 -9.13 27.23 1.55
C ASN A 17 -8.85 27.91 0.20
N GLU A 18 -8.87 29.24 0.16
CA GLU A 18 -8.56 30.02 -1.04
C GLU A 18 -7.07 29.97 -1.36
N VAL A 19 -6.21 30.02 -0.33
CA VAL A 19 -4.75 29.80 -0.42
C VAL A 19 -4.45 28.42 -1.01
N ARG A 20 -5.06 27.35 -0.47
CA ARG A 20 -4.94 25.98 -0.99
C ARG A 20 -5.43 25.85 -2.44
N ARG A 21 -6.50 26.54 -2.81
CA ARG A 21 -7.04 26.52 -4.18
C ARG A 21 -6.10 27.21 -5.16
N ALA A 22 -5.62 28.40 -4.83
CA ALA A 22 -4.72 29.19 -5.66
C ALA A 22 -3.38 28.48 -5.89
N TYR A 23 -2.79 27.90 -4.84
CA TYR A 23 -1.54 27.13 -4.96
C TYR A 23 -1.69 25.95 -5.92
N ARG A 24 -2.77 25.15 -5.81
CA ARG A 24 -3.03 24.01 -6.71
C ARG A 24 -3.18 24.44 -8.17
N GLU A 25 -3.82 25.58 -8.42
CA GLU A 25 -3.99 26.13 -9.76
C GLU A 25 -2.66 26.59 -10.37
N LEU A 26 -1.82 27.26 -9.58
CA LEU A 26 -0.51 27.74 -10.01
C LEU A 26 0.50 26.59 -10.20
N ALA A 27 0.47 25.57 -9.34
CA ALA A 27 1.31 24.38 -9.47
C ALA A 27 0.98 23.59 -10.74
N ARG A 28 -0.31 23.47 -11.12
CA ARG A 28 -0.73 22.84 -12.38
C ARG A 28 -0.23 23.59 -13.62
N ARG A 29 -0.12 24.92 -13.55
CA ARG A 29 0.40 25.75 -14.63
C ARG A 29 1.92 25.66 -14.78
N CYS A 30 2.63 25.25 -13.73
CA CYS A 30 4.09 25.10 -13.75
C CYS A 30 4.56 23.70 -14.18
N ARG A 31 3.83 23.03 -15.10
CA ARG A 31 4.23 21.70 -15.61
C ARG A 31 5.61 21.76 -16.29
N PRO A 32 6.51 20.80 -16.02
CA PRO A 32 7.88 20.82 -16.56
C PRO A 32 7.96 20.48 -18.06
N ASP A 33 6.94 19.84 -18.64
CA ASP A 33 6.96 19.34 -20.03
C ASP A 33 5.92 20.05 -20.93
N GLY A 34 6.08 21.35 -21.14
CA GLY A 34 5.24 22.10 -22.07
C GLY A 34 6.02 23.20 -22.78
N GLY A 35 6.52 22.90 -23.97
CA GLY A 35 7.28 23.83 -24.80
C GLY A 35 6.49 25.05 -25.26
N ASP A 36 7.19 26.19 -25.24
CA ASP A 36 7.05 27.42 -26.03
C ASP A 36 5.65 27.94 -26.42
N GLN A 37 5.16 28.92 -25.64
CA GLN A 37 5.14 30.36 -26.01
C GLN A 37 4.16 31.13 -25.10
N GLY A 38 4.65 32.20 -24.45
CA GLY A 38 3.81 33.23 -23.82
C GLY A 38 4.02 33.44 -22.32
N LEU A 39 4.85 34.45 -22.00
CA LEU A 39 5.06 35.10 -20.69
C LEU A 39 5.34 34.18 -19.47
N HIS A 40 6.63 34.16 -19.11
CA HIS A 40 7.23 33.57 -17.91
C HIS A 40 7.32 32.04 -17.91
N ALA A 41 8.37 31.55 -18.56
CA ALA A 41 8.96 30.23 -18.33
C ALA A 41 8.83 29.87 -16.84
N ALA A 42 8.17 28.76 -16.55
CA ALA A 42 8.09 28.19 -15.21
C ALA A 42 9.48 27.68 -14.82
N SER A 43 10.37 28.61 -14.45
CA SER A 43 11.65 28.28 -13.86
C SER A 43 11.39 27.51 -12.57
N PRO A 44 12.21 26.50 -12.23
CA PRO A 44 12.07 25.75 -10.97
C PRO A 44 12.03 26.68 -9.74
N GLY A 45 12.67 27.85 -9.84
CA GLY A 45 12.62 28.91 -8.82
C GLY A 45 11.23 29.56 -8.63
N ARG A 46 10.37 29.58 -9.65
CA ARG A 46 8.99 30.11 -9.55
C ARG A 46 8.12 29.19 -8.72
N LEU A 47 8.18 27.88 -8.95
CA LEU A 47 7.44 26.90 -8.17
C LEU A 47 7.94 26.85 -6.71
N ALA A 48 9.25 26.89 -6.50
CA ALA A 48 9.83 26.98 -5.15
C ALA A 48 9.37 28.25 -4.40
N SER A 49 9.26 29.38 -5.09
CA SER A 49 8.79 30.65 -4.51
C SER A 49 7.31 30.62 -4.13
N LEU A 50 6.48 29.91 -4.92
CA LEU A 50 5.06 29.70 -4.64
C LEU A 50 4.86 28.73 -3.47
N HIS A 51 5.67 27.68 -3.40
CA HIS A 51 5.64 26.70 -2.32
C HIS A 51 5.98 27.33 -0.96
N ARG A 52 7.08 28.11 -0.90
CA ARG A 52 7.46 28.84 0.32
C ARG A 52 6.36 29.80 0.80
N ALA A 53 5.66 30.45 -0.13
CA ALA A 53 4.53 31.31 0.21
C ALA A 53 3.34 30.53 0.77
N TYR A 54 3.04 29.35 0.21
CA TYR A 54 1.99 28.46 0.70
C TYR A 54 2.25 27.93 2.11
N GLU A 55 3.48 27.48 2.40
CA GLU A 55 3.88 26.99 3.73
C GLU A 55 3.68 28.06 4.81
N THR A 56 4.16 29.28 4.54
CA THR A 56 4.06 30.39 5.49
C THR A 56 2.61 30.78 5.79
N LEU A 57 1.71 30.62 4.82
CA LEU A 57 0.28 30.96 4.97
C LEU A 57 -0.56 29.83 5.57
N THR A 58 -0.08 28.59 5.48
CA THR A 58 -0.79 27.41 6.00
C THR A 58 -0.37 27.12 7.46
N GLU A 59 0.85 27.50 7.86
CA GLU A 59 1.35 27.34 9.23
C GLU A 59 1.76 28.70 9.84
N PRO A 60 0.82 29.54 10.31
CA PRO A 60 1.14 30.86 10.85
C PRO A 60 1.95 30.82 12.16
N GLY A 61 2.14 29.64 12.78
CA GLY A 61 2.84 29.46 14.06
C GLY A 61 4.29 28.98 13.97
N ARG A 62 4.84 28.70 12.77
CA ARG A 62 6.22 28.25 12.57
C ARG A 62 7.10 29.39 12.08
N ALA A 63 7.31 30.38 12.92
CA ALA A 63 8.36 31.37 12.70
C ALA A 63 9.65 30.93 13.40
N SER A 64 10.74 30.89 12.62
CA SER A 64 12.16 30.76 12.99
C SER A 64 12.66 29.39 13.45
N GLY A 65 13.56 28.84 12.65
CA GLY A 65 14.47 27.76 13.02
C GLY A 65 15.33 27.38 11.83
N ASP A 66 16.40 28.13 11.60
CA ASP A 66 17.51 27.70 10.76
C ASP A 66 17.95 26.30 11.22
N VAL A 67 17.82 25.29 10.36
CA VAL A 67 18.56 24.03 10.55
C VAL A 67 19.37 23.79 9.29
N VAL A 68 20.62 24.20 9.41
CA VAL A 68 21.74 23.89 8.52
C VAL A 68 21.86 22.38 8.36
N ASP A 69 21.95 21.99 7.09
CA ASP A 69 22.49 20.74 6.59
C ASP A 69 23.67 20.23 7.44
N THR A 70 23.50 19.08 8.09
CA THR A 70 24.63 18.28 8.58
C THR A 70 24.38 16.80 8.35
N LEU A 71 24.91 16.32 7.23
CA LEU A 71 25.21 14.93 6.95
C LEU A 71 26.06 14.30 8.09
N ARG A 72 25.52 13.29 8.80
CA ARG A 72 26.25 12.03 9.07
C ARG A 72 25.32 10.89 9.50
N PRO A 73 25.64 9.63 9.10
CA PRO A 73 24.76 8.47 9.20
C PRO A 73 25.03 7.64 10.47
N GLY A 74 23.97 7.06 11.03
CA GLY A 74 24.10 6.05 12.08
C GLY A 74 22.81 5.77 12.83
N SER A 75 22.27 4.57 12.59
CA SER A 75 21.48 3.79 13.54
C SER A 75 20.14 4.36 14.03
N GLY A 76 19.06 4.01 13.31
CA GLY A 76 17.69 4.10 13.79
C GLY A 76 16.73 3.96 12.62
N ARG A 77 16.40 2.73 12.22
CA ARG A 77 15.45 2.47 11.12
C ARG A 77 14.02 2.64 11.63
N GLU A 78 13.61 3.90 11.79
CA GLU A 78 12.22 4.33 11.85
C GLU A 78 11.76 4.59 10.41
N PRO A 79 10.61 4.04 9.95
CA PRO A 79 10.17 4.22 8.57
C PRO A 79 9.69 5.67 8.38
N ALA A 80 10.57 6.50 7.81
CA ALA A 80 10.33 7.88 7.40
C ALA A 80 9.44 8.00 6.15
N PHE A 81 8.30 7.31 6.12
CA PHE A 81 7.28 7.47 5.07
C PHE A 81 5.89 7.14 5.64
N ALA A 82 5.37 8.00 6.52
CA ALA A 82 3.99 7.89 6.98
C ALA A 82 3.21 9.21 6.93
N ASP A 83 3.86 10.35 6.65
CA ASP A 83 3.25 11.65 6.96
C ASP A 83 3.28 12.68 5.83
N GLU A 84 3.26 12.26 4.57
CA GLU A 84 3.16 13.23 3.46
C GLU A 84 2.23 12.77 2.34
N ILE A 85 1.02 12.34 2.69
CA ILE A 85 -0.09 12.38 1.73
C ILE A 85 -1.38 12.83 2.44
N ASP A 86 -1.50 14.14 2.69
CA ASP A 86 -2.80 14.75 3.03
C ASP A 86 -3.66 14.87 1.74
N VAL A 87 -4.25 13.74 1.34
CA VAL A 87 -5.25 13.72 0.25
C VAL A 87 -6.61 14.06 0.86
N ASP A 88 -6.88 15.35 1.00
CA ASP A 88 -8.18 15.90 1.38
C ASP A 88 -9.20 15.73 0.22
N PHE A 89 -9.58 14.48 -0.03
CA PHE A 89 -10.66 14.08 -0.93
C PHE A 89 -11.58 13.13 -0.15
N PRO A 90 -12.80 13.54 0.22
CA PRO A 90 -13.75 12.75 1.01
C PRO A 90 -14.12 11.38 0.40
N TRP A 91 -13.83 11.16 -0.89
CA TRP A 91 -14.05 9.88 -1.60
C TRP A 91 -12.78 9.04 -1.77
N VAL A 92 -11.59 9.63 -1.58
CA VAL A 92 -10.31 9.00 -1.93
C VAL A 92 -9.66 8.29 -0.75
N SER A 93 -10.18 8.38 0.48
CA SER A 93 -9.69 7.55 1.59
C SER A 93 -9.80 6.06 1.27
N SER A 94 -10.91 5.62 0.67
CA SER A 94 -11.11 4.23 0.23
C SER A 94 -10.25 3.85 -0.99
N LEU A 95 -9.91 4.83 -1.83
CA LEU A 95 -9.17 4.61 -3.08
C LEU A 95 -7.66 4.67 -2.88
N VAL A 96 -7.17 5.53 -1.98
CA VAL A 96 -5.79 5.59 -1.49
C VAL A 96 -5.50 4.39 -0.60
N GLY A 97 -6.43 3.95 0.26
CA GLY A 97 -6.26 2.69 0.98
C GLY A 97 -6.07 1.48 0.04
N ARG A 98 -6.78 1.46 -1.09
CA ARG A 98 -6.67 0.39 -2.10
C ARG A 98 -5.49 0.56 -3.06
N MET A 99 -5.09 1.79 -3.40
CA MET A 99 -3.86 2.06 -4.14
C MET A 99 -2.63 1.76 -3.28
N GLN A 100 -2.62 2.14 -2.00
CA GLN A 100 -1.54 1.81 -1.07
C GLN A 100 -1.36 0.29 -0.97
N ALA A 101 -2.45 -0.49 -0.91
CA ALA A 101 -2.39 -1.95 -0.96
C ALA A 101 -1.87 -2.52 -2.31
N SER A 102 -2.03 -1.78 -3.41
CA SER A 102 -1.59 -2.17 -4.76
C SER A 102 -0.17 -1.72 -5.09
N PHE A 103 0.31 -0.62 -4.49
CA PHE A 103 1.62 0.01 -4.75
C PHE A 103 2.66 -0.28 -3.65
N PHE A 104 2.26 -0.28 -2.36
CA PHE A 104 3.09 -0.80 -1.27
C PHE A 104 2.77 -2.28 -1.10
N GLY A 105 3.23 -3.07 -2.08
CA GLY A 105 3.27 -4.52 -2.12
C GLY A 105 2.27 -5.24 -1.24
N ALA A 106 1.26 -5.88 -1.88
CA ALA A 106 0.44 -6.96 -1.34
C ALA A 106 1.07 -7.49 -0.05
N ALA A 107 0.48 -7.07 1.09
CA ALA A 107 0.94 -7.45 2.43
C ALA A 107 1.45 -8.88 2.33
N GLN A 108 2.76 -9.09 2.57
CA GLN A 108 3.39 -10.41 2.43
C GLN A 108 2.44 -11.41 3.06
N SER A 109 1.71 -12.15 2.22
CA SER A 109 0.63 -12.97 2.72
C SER A 109 1.33 -14.05 3.52
N ASP A 110 1.14 -14.04 4.83
CA ASP A 110 1.77 -15.01 5.70
C ASP A 110 1.50 -16.39 5.11
N PRO A 111 2.56 -17.21 4.91
CA PRO A 111 2.39 -18.48 4.24
C PRO A 111 1.42 -19.33 5.05
N LEU A 112 0.39 -19.84 4.37
CA LEU A 112 -0.63 -20.67 5.00
C LEU A 112 0.06 -21.85 5.67
N SER A 113 -0.06 -21.90 6.99
CA SER A 113 0.68 -22.83 7.84
C SER A 113 -0.26 -23.95 8.27
N ALA A 114 0.11 -25.19 7.97
CA ALA A 114 -0.64 -26.37 8.39
C ALA A 114 0.28 -27.33 9.17
N GLU A 115 -0.28 -28.05 10.12
CA GLU A 115 0.43 -29.08 10.88
C GLU A 115 -0.16 -30.45 10.52
N VAL A 116 0.72 -31.41 10.23
CA VAL A 116 0.33 -32.78 9.87
C VAL A 116 0.97 -33.75 10.85
N CYS A 117 0.12 -34.45 11.58
CA CYS A 117 0.53 -35.52 12.50
C CYS A 117 0.72 -36.83 11.73
N LEU A 118 1.91 -37.42 11.83
CA LEU A 118 2.25 -38.72 11.26
C LEU A 118 2.70 -39.69 12.33
N THR A 119 2.45 -40.98 12.10
CA THR A 119 3.07 -42.03 12.91
C THR A 119 4.52 -42.28 12.49
N PRO A 120 5.40 -42.83 13.36
CA PRO A 120 6.78 -43.14 13.00
C PRO A 120 6.90 -44.07 11.78
N ARG A 121 5.99 -45.04 11.66
CA ARG A 121 5.95 -45.95 10.50
C ARG A 121 5.61 -45.19 9.21
N GLN A 122 4.63 -44.29 9.25
CA GLN A 122 4.26 -43.46 8.08
C GLN A 122 5.37 -42.50 7.69
N ALA A 123 6.06 -41.90 8.66
CA ALA A 123 7.21 -41.03 8.42
C ALA A 123 8.38 -41.75 7.74
N MET A 124 8.62 -43.03 8.07
CA MET A 124 9.69 -43.82 7.45
C MET A 124 9.33 -44.34 6.05
N THR A 125 8.11 -44.82 5.83
CA THR A 125 7.69 -45.39 4.54
C THR A 125 7.34 -44.31 3.51
N GLY A 126 6.96 -43.11 3.96
CA GLY A 126 6.37 -42.09 3.10
C GLY A 126 4.89 -42.37 2.86
N VAL A 127 4.06 -41.34 2.91
CA VAL A 127 2.60 -41.48 2.80
C VAL A 127 2.00 -40.28 2.08
N ARG A 128 0.84 -40.47 1.46
CA ARG A 128 0.02 -39.39 0.90
C ARG A 128 -1.05 -39.03 1.91
N VAL A 129 -0.99 -37.82 2.48
CA VAL A 129 -1.97 -37.34 3.45
C VAL A 129 -2.92 -36.36 2.78
N PRO A 130 -4.24 -36.59 2.80
CA PRO A 130 -5.20 -35.57 2.41
C PRO A 130 -5.22 -34.47 3.48
N ILE A 131 -5.06 -33.23 3.06
CA ILE A 131 -5.14 -32.05 3.92
C ILE A 131 -6.20 -31.09 3.37
N ASP A 132 -7.02 -30.55 4.24
CA ASP A 132 -8.01 -29.54 3.90
C ASP A 132 -7.45 -28.16 4.18
N VAL A 133 -7.36 -27.32 3.14
CA VAL A 133 -6.81 -25.97 3.23
C VAL A 133 -7.79 -24.95 2.67
N SER A 134 -7.94 -23.82 3.33
CA SER A 134 -8.77 -22.71 2.85
C SER A 134 -7.91 -21.74 2.05
N LEU A 135 -8.09 -21.72 0.74
CA LEU A 135 -7.34 -20.82 -0.14
C LEU A 135 -8.15 -19.55 -0.40
N SER A 136 -7.48 -18.40 -0.40
CA SER A 136 -8.11 -17.15 -0.84
C SER A 136 -8.29 -17.18 -2.36
N HIS A 137 -9.46 -16.80 -2.84
CA HIS A 137 -9.74 -16.61 -4.26
C HIS A 137 -10.23 -15.19 -4.50
N THR A 138 -9.96 -14.66 -5.68
CA THR A 138 -10.47 -13.35 -6.09
C THR A 138 -11.98 -13.43 -6.25
N CYS A 139 -12.74 -12.53 -5.64
CA CYS A 139 -14.19 -12.53 -5.77
C CYS A 139 -14.59 -12.35 -7.25
N PRO A 140 -15.35 -13.29 -7.85
CA PRO A 140 -15.70 -13.22 -9.26
C PRO A 140 -16.68 -12.09 -9.58
N VAL A 141 -17.45 -11.63 -8.58
CA VAL A 141 -18.47 -10.58 -8.76
C VAL A 141 -17.85 -9.19 -8.86
N CYS A 142 -16.95 -8.83 -7.95
CA CYS A 142 -16.27 -7.53 -7.96
C CYS A 142 -14.88 -7.56 -8.61
N GLY A 143 -14.36 -8.73 -8.97
CA GLY A 143 -13.03 -8.89 -9.57
C GLY A 143 -11.90 -8.45 -8.64
N GLY A 144 -12.04 -8.60 -7.33
CA GLY A 144 -11.04 -8.16 -6.35
C GLY A 144 -11.24 -6.75 -5.81
N ARG A 145 -12.18 -5.97 -6.35
CA ARG A 145 -12.36 -4.57 -5.94
C ARG A 145 -13.05 -4.40 -4.58
N GLY A 146 -13.84 -5.37 -4.14
CA GLY A 146 -14.66 -5.25 -2.93
C GLY A 146 -15.93 -4.41 -3.12
N GLU A 147 -16.13 -3.79 -4.28
CA GLU A 147 -17.30 -2.95 -4.56
C GLU A 147 -17.85 -3.16 -5.97
N VAL A 148 -19.13 -2.86 -6.13
CA VAL A 148 -19.88 -2.90 -7.38
C VAL A 148 -20.70 -1.62 -7.48
N TRP A 149 -20.46 -0.81 -8.52
CA TRP A 149 -21.20 0.44 -8.78
C TRP A 149 -21.33 1.39 -7.56
N LEU A 150 -20.25 1.55 -6.78
CA LEU A 150 -20.16 2.39 -5.57
C LEU A 150 -20.72 1.78 -4.27
N GLU A 151 -21.29 0.57 -4.31
CA GLU A 151 -21.74 -0.15 -3.11
C GLU A 151 -20.81 -1.32 -2.75
N SER A 152 -20.80 -1.70 -1.47
CA SER A 152 -20.02 -2.86 -1.01
C SER A 152 -20.53 -4.13 -1.70
N CYS A 153 -19.60 -4.94 -2.21
CA CYS A 153 -19.96 -6.13 -2.94
C CYS A 153 -20.67 -7.12 -2.01
N GLY A 154 -21.95 -7.43 -2.26
CA GLY A 154 -22.71 -8.36 -1.42
C GLY A 154 -22.17 -9.80 -1.38
N ALA A 155 -21.36 -10.20 -2.35
CA ALA A 155 -20.77 -11.54 -2.40
C ALA A 155 -19.53 -11.70 -1.49
N CYS A 156 -18.77 -10.62 -1.28
CA CYS A 156 -17.56 -10.64 -0.45
C CYS A 156 -17.61 -9.63 0.72
N PHE A 157 -18.74 -8.96 0.90
CA PHE A 157 -18.97 -7.94 1.93
C PHE A 157 -17.87 -6.87 2.01
N GLY A 158 -17.38 -6.40 0.87
CA GLY A 158 -16.31 -5.39 0.84
C GLY A 158 -14.87 -5.92 0.82
N SER A 159 -14.63 -7.22 1.04
CA SER A 159 -13.26 -7.76 1.18
C SER A 159 -12.48 -7.88 -0.15
N GLY A 160 -13.17 -8.00 -1.28
CA GLY A 160 -12.57 -8.32 -2.58
C GLY A 160 -12.11 -9.78 -2.75
N ALA A 161 -12.06 -10.57 -1.67
CA ALA A 161 -11.58 -11.95 -1.67
C ALA A 161 -12.50 -12.87 -0.86
N GLY A 162 -12.66 -14.11 -1.33
CA GLY A 162 -13.36 -15.16 -0.60
C GLY A 162 -12.42 -16.29 -0.20
N LEU A 163 -12.80 -17.09 0.79
CA LEU A 163 -12.09 -18.33 1.14
C LEU A 163 -12.81 -19.53 0.52
N LEU A 164 -12.07 -20.38 -0.19
CA LEU A 164 -12.58 -21.63 -0.74
C LEU A 164 -11.87 -22.82 -0.09
N PRO A 165 -12.61 -23.74 0.57
CA PRO A 165 -12.03 -24.97 1.10
C PRO A 165 -11.56 -25.86 -0.06
N HIS A 166 -10.36 -26.38 0.09
CA HIS A 166 -9.68 -27.14 -0.94
C HIS A 166 -8.94 -28.31 -0.33
N GLN A 167 -9.32 -29.52 -0.76
CA GLN A 167 -8.60 -30.73 -0.39
C GLN A 167 -7.35 -30.88 -1.29
N LEU A 168 -6.18 -31.02 -0.67
CA LEU A 168 -4.89 -31.26 -1.32
C LEU A 168 -4.32 -32.59 -0.87
N GLN A 169 -3.61 -33.30 -1.75
CA GLN A 169 -2.86 -34.49 -1.39
C GLN A 169 -1.40 -34.13 -1.17
N LEU A 170 -0.97 -34.07 0.09
CA LEU A 170 0.42 -33.86 0.44
C LEU A 170 1.19 -35.16 0.33
N VAL A 171 2.18 -35.19 -0.56
CA VAL A 171 3.12 -36.31 -0.66
C VAL A 171 4.27 -36.09 0.32
N VAL A 172 4.33 -36.91 1.36
CA VAL A 172 5.41 -36.88 2.33
C VAL A 172 6.45 -37.91 1.92
N PRO A 173 7.71 -37.51 1.63
CA PRO A 173 8.76 -38.45 1.26
C PRO A 173 9.13 -39.36 2.45
N PRO A 174 9.66 -40.57 2.16
CA PRO A 174 10.16 -41.45 3.22
C PRO A 174 11.34 -40.82 3.95
N GLY A 175 11.43 -41.05 5.27
CA GLY A 175 12.57 -40.62 6.10
C GLY A 175 12.46 -39.19 6.65
N VAL A 176 11.27 -38.60 6.67
CA VAL A 176 11.04 -37.29 7.30
C VAL A 176 11.22 -37.34 8.82
N ARG A 177 11.81 -36.29 9.39
CA ARG A 177 12.03 -36.16 10.84
C ARG A 177 10.95 -35.30 11.50
N HIS A 178 10.76 -35.46 12.81
CA HIS A 178 9.90 -34.58 13.59
C HIS A 178 10.34 -33.11 13.43
N GLY A 179 9.41 -32.21 13.17
CA GLY A 179 9.69 -30.79 12.94
C GLY A 179 10.13 -30.44 11.52
N THR A 180 10.17 -31.42 10.60
CA THR A 180 10.46 -31.15 9.18
C THR A 180 9.41 -30.20 8.61
N CYS A 181 9.86 -29.22 7.84
CA CYS A 181 9.01 -28.23 7.21
C CYS A 181 9.05 -28.38 5.69
N LEU A 182 7.91 -28.76 5.12
CA LEU A 182 7.71 -28.83 3.68
C LEU A 182 7.15 -27.50 3.19
N ARG A 183 7.68 -27.00 2.07
CA ARG A 183 7.21 -25.78 1.42
C ARG A 183 6.80 -26.12 0.00
N PHE A 184 5.61 -25.70 -0.39
CA PHE A 184 5.12 -25.89 -1.75
C PHE A 184 4.16 -24.76 -2.14
N ASP A 185 4.08 -24.54 -3.43
CA ASP A 185 3.22 -23.52 -4.01
C ASP A 185 1.97 -24.17 -4.56
N VAL A 186 0.81 -23.64 -4.17
CA VAL A 186 -0.48 -24.11 -4.66
C VAL A 186 -0.97 -23.16 -5.74
N THR A 187 -1.03 -23.66 -6.97
CA THR A 187 -1.58 -22.94 -8.12
C THR A 187 -2.93 -23.51 -8.49
N ARG A 188 -4.00 -22.71 -8.41
CA ARG A 188 -5.33 -23.07 -8.91
C ARG A 188 -5.88 -21.95 -9.79
N PRO A 189 -6.81 -22.25 -10.71
CA PRO A 189 -7.53 -21.22 -11.46
C PRO A 189 -8.19 -20.24 -10.48
N TYR A 190 -8.07 -18.93 -10.75
CA TYR A 190 -8.68 -17.85 -9.95
C TYR A 190 -8.18 -17.70 -8.50
N VAL A 191 -7.11 -18.43 -8.13
CA VAL A 191 -6.43 -18.35 -6.84
C VAL A 191 -5.00 -17.86 -7.08
N PRO A 192 -4.55 -16.79 -6.40
CA PRO A 192 -3.15 -16.38 -6.50
C PRO A 192 -2.23 -17.48 -5.98
N VAL A 193 -0.99 -17.51 -6.46
CA VAL A 193 0.01 -18.50 -6.04
C VAL A 193 0.19 -18.41 -4.52
N THR A 194 -0.34 -19.40 -3.81
CA THR A 194 -0.30 -19.41 -2.34
C THR A 194 0.87 -20.26 -1.89
N ARG A 195 1.84 -19.64 -1.21
CA ARG A 195 2.94 -20.35 -0.57
C ARG A 195 2.44 -21.06 0.68
N MET A 196 2.55 -22.37 0.72
CA MET A 196 2.13 -23.18 1.84
C MET A 196 3.33 -23.71 2.62
N ARG A 197 3.22 -23.68 3.95
CA ARG A 197 4.21 -24.20 4.88
C ARG A 197 3.58 -25.31 5.71
N VAL A 198 4.01 -26.55 5.49
CA VAL A 198 3.51 -27.69 6.27
C VAL A 198 4.58 -28.14 7.26
N ARG A 199 4.23 -28.16 8.54
CA ARG A 199 5.07 -28.70 9.61
C ARG A 199 4.64 -30.13 9.90
N ILE A 200 5.62 -31.05 9.91
CA ILE A 200 5.39 -32.46 10.23
C ILE A 200 5.64 -32.66 11.72
N SER A 201 4.64 -33.16 12.44
CA SER A 201 4.77 -33.65 13.81
C SER A 201 4.64 -35.17 13.82
N ILE A 202 5.60 -35.84 14.45
CA ILE A 202 5.58 -37.28 14.65
C ILE A 202 5.12 -37.55 16.08
N GLN A 203 4.04 -38.31 16.23
CA GLN A 203 3.47 -38.78 17.51
C GLN A 203 3.60 -40.29 17.64
#